data_AF-A0A7S2AFF3-F1
#
_entry.id   AF-A0A7S2AFF3-F1
#
_cell.length_a   1.000
_cell.length_b   1.000
_cell.length_c   1.000
_cell.angle_alpha   90.00
_cell.angle_beta   90.00
_cell.angle_gamma   90.00
#
_symmetry.space_group_name_H-M   'P 1'
#
loop_
_entity.id
_entity.type
_entity.pdbx_description
1 polymer ?
#
loop_
_entity_poly.entity_id
_entity_poly.type
_entity_poly.pdbx_seq_one_letter_code
_entity_poly.pdbx_strand_id
1 'polypeptide(L)'
;GFESFKKNSLEQLLINLSNEHLQQQFNNHVFKQELADCATEGVSPPPDLGFKDNSESLVLIDGRGGILDLLEETLSLPKANNGQYVSKVLKQQAEHPRFIASKFS
;
A
#
# COMPACT_ATOMS: atom_id res chain seq x y z
N GLY A 1 -1.03 -15.68 1.69
CA GLY A 1 -0.17 -14.70 2.38
C GLY A 1 0.52 -13.84 1.34
N PHE A 2 1.45 -12.96 1.71
CA PHE A 2 2.21 -12.16 0.75
C PHE A 2 2.99 -13.05 -0.24
N GLU A 3 3.00 -12.69 -1.52
CA GLU A 3 3.64 -13.43 -2.61
C GLU A 3 4.62 -12.54 -3.41
N SER A 4 5.78 -13.09 -3.75
CA SER A 4 6.79 -12.38 -4.55
C SER A 4 7.53 -13.36 -5.47
N PHE A 5 7.24 -13.26 -6.77
CA PHE A 5 7.87 -14.06 -7.82
C PHE A 5 8.78 -13.23 -8.71
N LYS A 6 9.47 -13.89 -9.66
CA LYS A 6 10.28 -13.22 -10.70
C LYS A 6 9.45 -12.29 -11.59
N LYS A 7 8.18 -12.64 -11.82
CA LYS A 7 7.18 -11.81 -12.51
C LYS A 7 5.88 -11.91 -11.73
N ASN A 8 5.38 -10.77 -11.30
CA ASN A 8 4.11 -10.64 -10.58
C ASN A 8 3.08 -10.02 -11.51
N SER A 9 1.87 -10.55 -11.51
CA SER A 9 0.73 -10.02 -12.25
C SER A 9 -0.16 -9.15 -11.35
N LEU A 10 -1.29 -8.68 -11.89
CA LEU A 10 -2.31 -8.00 -11.10
C LEU A 10 -2.82 -8.86 -9.94
N GLU A 11 -2.86 -10.19 -10.10
CA GLU A 11 -3.29 -11.11 -9.04
C GLU A 11 -2.39 -10.97 -7.80
N GLN A 12 -1.08 -11.04 -7.97
CA GLN A 12 -0.14 -10.90 -6.86
C GLN A 12 -0.22 -9.50 -6.22
N LEU A 13 -0.48 -8.45 -7.03
CA LEU A 13 -0.72 -7.11 -6.48
C LEU A 13 -1.94 -7.09 -5.54
N LEU A 14 -3.06 -7.69 -5.94
CA LEU A 14 -4.29 -7.74 -5.13
C LEU A 14 -4.15 -8.64 -3.91
N ILE A 15 -3.44 -9.77 -4.04
CA ILE A 15 -3.09 -10.64 -2.91
C ILE A 15 -2.27 -9.84 -1.89
N ASN A 16 -1.22 -9.15 -2.34
CA ASN A 16 -0.34 -8.39 -1.46
C ASN A 16 -1.05 -7.19 -0.83
N LEU A 17 -1.89 -6.47 -1.58
CA LEU A 17 -2.73 -5.40 -1.05
C LEU A 17 -3.65 -5.90 0.07
N SER A 18 -4.27 -7.07 -0.11
CA SER A 18 -5.10 -7.68 0.93
C SER A 18 -4.30 -8.00 2.19
N ASN A 19 -3.06 -8.47 2.04
CA ASN A 19 -2.17 -8.69 3.19
C ASN A 19 -1.80 -7.37 3.87
N GLU A 20 -1.62 -6.28 3.12
CA GLU A 20 -1.32 -4.97 3.73
C GLU A 20 -2.50 -4.37 4.47
N HIS A 21 -3.74 -4.57 4.00
CA HIS A 21 -4.93 -4.21 4.79
C HIS A 21 -5.01 -5.00 6.09
N LEU A 22 -4.70 -6.30 6.06
CA LEU A 22 -4.62 -7.12 7.27
C LEU A 22 -3.54 -6.60 8.23
N GLN A 23 -2.37 -6.23 7.72
CA GLN A 23 -1.30 -5.64 8.53
C GLN A 23 -1.72 -4.29 9.14
N GLN A 24 -2.42 -3.45 8.38
CA GLN A 24 -2.93 -2.16 8.87
C GLN A 24 -3.97 -2.36 9.97
N GLN A 25 -4.87 -3.34 9.81
CA GLN A 25 -5.85 -3.70 10.83
C GLN A 25 -5.17 -4.25 12.09
N PHE A 26 -4.15 -5.10 11.93
CA PHE A 26 -3.35 -5.61 13.04
C PHE A 26 -2.65 -4.47 13.80
N ASN A 27 -1.95 -3.59 13.06
CA ASN A 27 -1.30 -2.40 13.62
C ASN A 27 -2.32 -1.50 14.36
N ASN A 28 -3.51 -1.30 13.81
CA ASN A 28 -4.51 -0.48 14.48
C ASN A 28 -5.11 -1.16 15.70
N HIS A 29 -5.30 -2.47 15.69
CA HIS A 29 -5.97 -3.17 16.79
C HIS A 29 -5.03 -3.39 17.97
N VAL A 30 -3.87 -3.99 17.73
CA VAL A 30 -2.90 -4.34 18.78
C VAL A 30 -2.41 -3.07 19.47
N PHE A 31 -1.97 -2.07 18.71
CA PHE A 31 -1.39 -0.87 19.32
C PHE A 31 -2.44 0.00 20.03
N LYS A 32 -3.68 0.08 19.53
CA LYS A 32 -4.75 0.79 20.26
C LYS A 32 -5.11 0.09 21.55
N GLN A 33 -5.14 -1.25 21.55
CA GLN A 33 -5.44 -2.03 22.75
C GLN A 33 -4.33 -1.85 23.79
N GLU A 34 -3.07 -2.04 23.41
CA GLU A 34 -1.90 -1.86 24.29
C GLU A 34 -1.83 -0.45 24.90
N LEU A 35 -2.11 0.59 24.10
CA LEU A 35 -2.18 1.97 24.60
C LEU A 35 -3.37 2.20 25.56
N ALA A 36 -4.52 1.59 25.29
CA ALA A 36 -5.70 1.70 26.15
C ALA A 36 -5.49 0.98 27.50
N ASP A 37 -4.84 -0.17 27.48
CA ASP A 37 -4.51 -0.93 28.68
C ASP A 37 -3.47 -0.16 29.53
N CYS A 38 -2.42 0.40 28.90
CA CYS A 38 -1.46 1.28 29.58
C CYS A 38 -2.15 2.49 30.24
N ALA A 39 -3.09 3.13 29.53
CA ALA A 39 -3.85 4.26 30.06
C ALA A 39 -4.77 3.87 31.24
N THR A 40 -5.35 2.67 31.19
CA THR A 40 -6.21 2.13 32.25
C THR A 40 -5.39 1.77 33.50
N GLU A 41 -4.19 1.22 33.32
CA GLU A 41 -3.29 0.84 34.41
C GLU A 41 -2.47 2.02 34.95
N GLY A 42 -2.52 3.19 34.31
CA GLY A 42 -1.76 4.38 34.70
C GLY A 42 -0.26 4.26 34.47
N VAL A 43 0.15 3.36 33.57
CA VAL A 43 1.56 3.13 33.21
C VAL A 43 1.90 3.83 31.89
N SER A 44 3.14 4.26 31.75
CA SER A 44 3.62 4.81 30.47
C SER A 44 3.82 3.66 29.47
N PRO A 45 3.39 3.82 28.20
CA PRO A 45 3.64 2.81 27.18
C PRO A 45 5.15 2.61 26.98
N PRO A 46 5.58 1.42 26.53
CA PRO A 46 6.98 1.15 26.25
C PRO A 46 7.55 2.16 25.26
N PRO A 47 8.78 2.66 25.46
CA PRO A 47 9.41 3.61 24.53
C PRO A 47 9.62 3.02 23.11
N ASP A 48 9.68 1.69 23.00
CA ASP A 48 9.81 0.95 21.75
C ASP A 48 8.46 0.49 21.18
N LEU A 49 7.33 1.05 21.65
CA LEU A 49 6.01 0.82 21.06
C LEU A 49 5.88 1.57 19.71
N GLY A 50 6.85 1.34 18.81
CA GLY A 50 6.89 1.85 17.45
C GLY A 50 6.40 0.78 16.48
N PHE A 51 5.28 1.03 15.81
CA PHE A 51 4.86 0.20 14.70
C PHE A 51 5.34 0.80 13.38
N LYS A 52 5.55 -0.07 12.39
CA LYS A 52 5.81 0.36 11.03
C LYS A 52 4.49 0.62 10.34
N ASP A 53 4.13 1.89 10.23
CA ASP A 53 2.93 2.32 9.50
C ASP A 53 3.05 1.98 8.01
N ASN A 54 2.02 1.32 7.48
CA ASN A 54 1.90 0.95 6.07
C ASN A 54 0.83 1.80 5.34
N SER A 55 0.24 2.80 6.01
CA SER A 55 -0.75 3.72 5.44
C SER A 55 -0.31 4.35 4.13
N GLU A 56 0.95 4.80 4.02
CA GLU A 56 1.49 5.37 2.77
C GLU A 56 1.48 4.37 1.61
N SER A 57 1.74 3.10 1.87
CA SER A 57 1.70 2.05 0.85
C SER A 57 0.28 1.74 0.42
N LEU A 58 -0.67 1.72 1.37
CA LEU A 58 -2.09 1.55 1.06
C LEU A 58 -2.60 2.70 0.18
N VAL A 59 -2.40 3.94 0.64
CA VAL A 59 -2.82 5.13 -0.12
C VAL A 59 -2.20 5.18 -1.52
N LEU A 60 -0.93 4.78 -1.66
CA LEU A 60 -0.31 4.67 -2.98
C LEU A 60 -1.05 3.68 -3.89
N ILE A 61 -1.47 2.53 -3.37
CA ILE A 61 -2.04 1.43 -4.19
C ILE A 61 -3.53 1.66 -4.46
N ASP A 62 -4.34 1.83 -3.41
CA ASP A 62 -5.82 1.87 -3.49
C ASP A 62 -6.45 3.17 -2.98
N GLY A 63 -5.62 4.15 -2.62
CA GLY A 63 -6.09 5.50 -2.32
C GLY A 63 -6.46 6.29 -3.57
N ARG A 64 -7.06 7.47 -3.35
CA ARG A 64 -7.49 8.35 -4.44
C ARG A 64 -6.30 8.81 -5.29
N GLY A 65 -6.37 8.56 -6.60
CA GLY A 65 -5.25 8.82 -7.52
C GLY A 65 -4.08 7.83 -7.39
N GLY A 66 -4.29 6.74 -6.66
CA GLY A 66 -3.33 5.65 -6.50
C GLY A 66 -3.26 4.74 -7.72
N ILE A 67 -2.48 3.67 -7.61
CA ILE A 67 -2.19 2.73 -8.70
C ILE A 67 -3.47 2.14 -9.31
N LEU A 68 -4.45 1.72 -8.49
CA LEU A 68 -5.70 1.13 -8.97
C LEU A 68 -6.64 2.16 -9.61
N ASP A 69 -6.75 3.37 -9.06
CA ASP A 69 -7.51 4.46 -9.68
C ASP A 69 -6.95 4.80 -11.07
N LEU A 70 -5.62 4.87 -11.21
CA LEU A 70 -4.98 5.13 -12.50
C LEU A 70 -5.20 4.01 -13.51
N LEU A 71 -5.33 2.77 -13.05
CA LEU A 71 -5.71 1.63 -13.88
C LEU A 71 -7.15 1.79 -14.38
N GLU A 72 -8.11 2.06 -13.50
CA GLU A 72 -9.51 2.26 -13.85
C GLU A 72 -9.68 3.43 -14.84
N GLU A 73 -9.03 4.56 -14.57
CA GLU A 73 -9.02 5.70 -15.48
C GLU A 73 -8.45 5.34 -16.85
N THR A 74 -7.39 4.52 -16.90
CA THR A 74 -6.81 4.10 -18.18
C THR A 74 -7.75 3.17 -18.94
N LEU A 75 -8.40 2.23 -18.25
CA LEU A 75 -9.37 1.31 -18.85
C LEU A 75 -10.60 2.02 -19.41
N SER A 76 -10.94 3.21 -18.89
CA SER A 76 -12.03 4.06 -19.41
C SER A 76 -11.72 4.70 -20.78
N LEU A 77 -10.45 4.71 -21.21
CA LEU A 77 -10.05 5.33 -22.47
C LEU A 77 -10.38 4.45 -23.69
N PRO A 78 -10.83 5.05 -24.81
CA PRO A 78 -10.97 4.31 -26.06
C PRO A 78 -9.58 3.83 -26.52
N LYS A 79 -9.42 2.51 -26.69
CA LYS A 79 -8.15 1.82 -27.05
C LYS A 79 -7.09 1.83 -25.94
N ALA A 80 -7.51 1.72 -24.68
CA ALA A 80 -6.64 1.50 -23.53
C ALA A 80 -5.61 0.39 -23.79
N ASN A 81 -4.35 0.64 -23.43
CA ASN A 81 -3.28 -0.36 -23.46
C ASN A 81 -2.29 -0.20 -22.29
N ASN A 82 -1.51 -1.24 -22.06
CA ASN A 82 -0.56 -1.30 -20.94
C ASN A 82 0.48 -0.16 -20.95
N GLY A 83 0.91 0.28 -22.14
CA GLY A 83 1.89 1.36 -22.27
C GLY A 83 1.33 2.71 -21.79
N GLN A 84 0.06 2.99 -22.07
CA GLN A 84 -0.63 4.19 -21.57
C GLN A 84 -0.75 4.16 -20.05
N TYR A 85 -1.11 3.02 -19.48
CA TYR A 85 -1.21 2.83 -18.03
C TYR A 85 0.15 3.05 -17.35
N VAL A 86 1.20 2.37 -17.82
CA VAL A 86 2.57 2.51 -17.26
C VAL A 86 3.05 3.95 -17.36
N SER A 87 2.86 4.62 -18.50
CA SER A 87 3.26 6.02 -18.68
C SER A 87 2.54 6.95 -17.70
N LYS A 88 1.25 6.69 -17.44
CA LYS A 88 0.43 7.47 -16.51
C LYS A 88 0.89 7.27 -15.06
N VAL A 89 1.14 6.03 -14.64
CA VAL A 89 1.68 5.70 -13.32
C VAL A 89 3.05 6.36 -13.11
N LEU A 90 3.98 6.20 -14.05
CA LEU A 90 5.31 6.82 -13.94
C LEU A 90 5.23 8.34 -13.86
N LYS A 91 4.33 8.97 -14.63
CA LYS A 91 4.16 10.43 -14.58
C LYS A 91 3.66 10.92 -13.22
N GLN A 92 2.82 10.17 -12.52
CA GLN A 92 2.17 10.63 -11.28
C GLN A 92 2.90 10.16 -10.02
N GLN A 93 3.50 8.98 -10.03
CA GLN A 93 4.00 8.30 -8.84
C GLN A 93 5.53 8.16 -8.79
N ALA A 94 6.29 8.62 -9.82
CA ALA A 94 7.75 8.42 -9.88
C ALA A 94 8.52 8.96 -8.66
N GLU A 95 8.05 10.07 -8.07
CA GLU A 95 8.69 10.70 -6.91
C GLU A 95 8.12 10.20 -5.57
N HIS A 96 7.14 9.30 -5.58
CA HIS A 96 6.52 8.81 -4.37
C HIS A 96 7.50 7.91 -3.59
N PRO A 97 7.73 8.11 -2.28
CA PRO A 97 8.78 7.41 -1.52
C PRO A 97 8.59 5.89 -1.42
N ARG A 98 7.35 5.41 -1.63
CA ARG A 98 6.99 3.98 -1.67
C ARG A 98 6.91 3.38 -3.07
N PHE A 99 7.12 4.19 -4.11
CA PHE A 99 7.10 3.73 -5.49
C PHE A 99 8.52 3.64 -6.03
N ILE A 100 8.82 2.53 -6.71
CA ILE A 100 10.12 2.33 -7.36
C ILE A 100 9.86 2.10 -8.84
N ALA A 101 10.25 3.06 -9.67
CA ALA A 101 10.27 2.89 -11.11
C ALA A 101 11.39 1.90 -11.49
N SER A 102 11.02 0.73 -12.01
CA SER A 102 12.00 -0.20 -12.55
C SER A 102 12.76 0.47 -13.69
N LYS A 103 14.09 0.55 -13.58
CA LYS A 103 14.96 0.91 -14.69
C LYS A 103 15.16 -0.37 -15.53
N PHE A 104 14.38 -0.54 -16.60
CA PHE A 104 14.43 -1.65 -17.58
C PHE A 104 13.80 -2.99 -17.08
N SER A 105 13.35 -3.95 -17.92
CA SER A 105 13.56 -4.25 -19.36
C SER A 105 12.27 -4.49 -20.14
#